data_AF-A0A2N1XHV1-F1
#
_entry.id   AF-A0A2N1XHV1-F1
#
_cell.length_a   1.000
_cell.length_b   1.000
_cell.length_c   1.000
_cell.angle_alpha   90.00
_cell.angle_beta   90.00
_cell.angle_gamma   90.00
#
_symmetry.space_group_name_H-M   'P 1'
#
loop_
_entity.id
_entity.type
_entity.pdbx_description
1 polymer ?
#
loop_
_entity_poly.entity_id
_entity_poly.type
_entity_poly.pdbx_seq_one_letter_code
_entity_poly.pdbx_strand_id
1 'polypeptide(L)' 'MRNDARLRHIPIIMITSRSGEKHRQRAFEIGVNRYLGKPYQEAELLRNVGELLSGGDSNG' A
#
# COMPACT_ATOMS: atom_id res chain seq x y z
N MET A 1 -6.23 0.09 -14.11
CA MET A 1 -5.24 1.08 -13.65
C MET A 1 -3.84 0.51 -13.33
N ARG A 2 -3.61 -0.81 -13.27
CA ARG A 2 -2.23 -1.39 -13.25
C ARG A 2 -1.68 -1.80 -14.62
N ASN A 3 -2.40 -1.51 -15.71
CA ASN A 3 -2.01 -1.99 -17.05
C ASN A 3 -0.98 -1.09 -17.74
N ASP A 4 -0.63 0.05 -17.14
CA ASP A 4 0.40 0.96 -17.64
C ASP A 4 1.73 0.58 -17.00
N ALA A 5 2.70 0.14 -17.82
CA ALA A 5 3.98 -0.39 -17.35
C ALA A 5 4.75 0.60 -16.47
N ARG A 6 4.52 1.90 -16.68
CA ARG A 6 5.13 3.00 -15.94
C ARG A 6 4.60 3.15 -14.52
N LEU A 7 3.44 2.58 -14.19
CA LEU A 7 2.84 2.73 -12.86
C LEU A 7 3.03 1.48 -11.98
N ARG A 8 3.60 0.39 -12.54
CA ARG A 8 3.77 -0.89 -11.83
C ARG A 8 4.73 -0.80 -10.65
N HIS A 9 5.72 0.09 -10.72
CA HIS A 9 6.75 0.27 -9.70
C HIS A 9 6.35 1.26 -8.60
N ILE A 10 5.24 1.97 -8.75
CA ILE A 10 4.82 2.97 -7.77
C ILE A 10 4.16 2.24 -6.58
N PRO A 11 4.69 2.37 -5.36
CA PRO A 11 4.09 1.76 -4.18
C PRO A 11 2.75 2.45 -3.83
N ILE A 12 1.74 1.65 -3.48
CA ILE A 12 0.39 2.12 -3.15
C ILE A 12 0.06 1.76 -1.70
N ILE A 13 -0.28 2.77 -0.89
CA ILE A 13 -0.89 2.62 0.43
C ILE A 13 -2.37 3.00 0.33
N MET A 14 -3.28 2.09 0.66
CA MET A 14 -4.72 2.37 0.72
C MET A 14 -5.13 2.74 2.14
N ILE A 15 -5.74 3.91 2.33
CA ILE A 15 -6.30 4.37 3.61
C ILE A 15 -7.82 4.47 3.50
N THR A 16 -8.57 3.76 4.33
CA THR A 16 -10.03 3.71 4.21
C THR A 16 -10.74 3.41 5.53
N SER A 17 -11.98 3.87 5.67
CA SER A 17 -12.85 3.50 6.81
C SER A 17 -13.41 2.08 6.69
N ARG A 18 -13.22 1.41 5.54
CA ARG A 18 -13.69 0.04 5.31
C ARG A 18 -12.68 -0.95 5.85
N SER A 19 -12.87 -1.45 7.07
CA SER A 19 -11.90 -2.34 7.74
C SER A 19 -12.11 -3.85 7.46
N GLY A 20 -13.22 -4.23 6.81
CA GLY A 20 -13.58 -5.63 6.58
C GLY A 20 -12.56 -6.41 5.76
N GLU A 21 -12.30 -7.65 6.16
CA GLU A 21 -11.28 -8.55 5.59
C GLU A 21 -11.44 -8.73 4.07
N LYS A 22 -12.67 -8.89 3.58
CA LYS A 22 -12.98 -8.97 2.13
C LYS A 22 -12.49 -7.74 1.34
N HIS A 23 -12.56 -6.55 1.93
CA HIS A 23 -12.10 -5.32 1.26
C HIS A 23 -10.58 -5.25 1.25
N ARG A 24 -9.95 -5.63 2.35
CA ARG A 24 -8.50 -5.73 2.47
C ARG A 24 -7.93 -6.73 1.45
N GLN A 25 -8.51 -7.93 1.36
CA GLN A 25 -8.05 -8.97 0.44
C GLN A 25 -8.17 -8.52 -1.02
N ARG A 26 -9.32 -7.94 -1.40
CA ARG A 26 -9.50 -7.36 -2.73
C ARG A 26 -8.52 -6.23 -3.03
N ALA A 27 -8.17 -5.40 -2.05
CA ALA A 27 -7.19 -4.33 -2.22
C ALA A 27 -5.79 -4.89 -2.54
N PHE A 28 -5.39 -5.98 -1.88
CA PHE A 28 -4.14 -6.66 -2.18
C PHE A 28 -4.15 -7.34 -3.56
N GLU A 29 -5.26 -7.97 -3.95
CA GLU A 29 -5.42 -8.56 -5.29
C GLU A 29 -5.27 -7.52 -6.41
N ILE A 30 -5.80 -6.31 -6.22
CA ILE A 30 -5.62 -5.20 -7.18
C ILE A 30 -4.28 -4.49 -7.04
N GLY A 31 -3.40 -4.93 -6.14
CA GLY A 31 -2.01 -4.49 -6.13
C GLY A 31 -1.59 -3.42 -5.15
N VAL A 32 -2.38 -3.20 -4.11
CA VAL A 32 -1.98 -2.34 -3.01
C VAL A 32 -0.84 -2.99 -2.23
N ASN A 33 0.16 -2.21 -1.80
CA ASN A 33 1.29 -2.71 -1.00
C ASN A 33 1.00 -2.70 0.51
N ARG A 34 0.19 -1.72 0.97
CA ARG A 34 -0.19 -1.56 2.38
C ARG A 34 -1.63 -1.08 2.52
N TYR A 35 -2.33 -1.51 3.55
CA TYR A 35 -3.73 -1.17 3.82
C TYR A 35 -3.88 -0.65 5.25
N LEU A 36 -4.45 0.54 5.41
CA LEU A 36 -4.66 1.21 6.69
C LEU A 36 -6.14 1.54 6.89
N GLY A 37 -6.64 1.19 8.08
CA GLY A 37 -7.98 1.55 8.53
C GLY A 37 -8.00 2.96 9.13
N LYS A 38 -9.07 3.72 8.93
CA LYS A 38 -9.31 4.94 9.71
C LYS A 38 -9.97 4.60 11.06
N PRO A 39 -9.62 5.27 12.17
CA PRO A 39 -8.48 6.19 12.31
C PRO A 39 -7.16 5.42 12.31
N TYR A 40 -6.13 6.00 11.70
CA TYR A 40 -4.77 5.47 11.72
C TYR A 40 -3.87 6.40 12.54
N GLN A 41 -2.75 5.86 13.01
CA GLN A 41 -1.73 6.67 13.69
C GLN A 41 -0.73 7.20 12.67
N GLU A 42 -0.32 8.46 12.80
CA GLU A 42 0.66 9.08 11.88
C GLU A 42 1.99 8.32 11.86
N ALA A 43 2.47 7.86 13.02
CA ALA A 43 3.66 7.03 13.12
C ALA A 43 3.55 5.71 12.33
N GLU A 44 2.34 5.13 12.24
CA GLU A 44 2.11 3.93 11.43
C GLU A 44 2.18 4.24 9.93
N LEU A 45 1.62 5.37 9.49
CA LEU A 45 1.71 5.80 8.10
C LEU A 45 3.16 6.07 7.70
N LEU A 46 3.89 6.84 8.51
CA LEU A 46 5.29 7.19 8.24
C LEU A 46 6.19 5.95 8.16
N ARG A 47 5.98 4.97 9.05
CA ARG A 47 6.70 3.69 9.00
C ARG A 47 6.43 2.95 7.69
N ASN A 48 5.17 2.82 7.29
CA ASN A 48 4.80 2.15 6.03
C ASN A 48 5.40 2.87 4.80
N VAL A 49 5.41 4.20 4.79
CA VAL A 49 6.05 4.99 3.73
C VAL A 49 7.56 4.71 3.71
N GLY A 50 8.23 4.75 4.86
CA GLY A 50 9.65 4.47 4.97
C GLY A 50 10.03 3.07 4.48
N GLU A 51 9.25 2.05 4.88
CA GLU A 51 9.44 0.67 4.43
C GLU A 51 9.30 0.53 2.90
N LEU A 52 8.30 1.19 2.30
CA LEU A 52 8.04 1.10 0.86
C LEU A 52 9.08 1.85 0.02
N LEU A 53 9.64 2.94 0.55
CA LEU A 53 10.70 3.69 -0.13
C LEU A 53 12.07 3.02 0.02
N SER A 54 12.32 2.35 1.16
CA SER A 54 13.62 1.69 1.42
C SER A 54 13.77 0.34 0.70
N GLY A 55 12.67 -0.27 0.25
CA GLY A 55 12.65 -1.55 -0.47
C GLY A 55 12.45 -1.45 -1.98
N GLY A 56 12.51 -0.24 -2.56
CA GLY A 56 12.26 -0.01 -3.98
C GLY A 56 13.44 -0.33 -4.92
N ASP A 57 14.68 -0.24 -4.43
CA ASP A 57 15.91 -0.45 -5.21
C ASP A 57 17.00 -1.11 -4.34
N SER A 58 16.70 -2.27 -3.77
CA SER A 58 17.68 -3.10 -3.08
C SER A 58 17.43 -4.57 -3.36
N ASN A 59 17.54 -4.94 -4.63
CA ASN A 59 17.86 -6.29 -5.05
C ASN A 59 18.78 -6.20 -6.28
N GLY A 60 19.91 -6.89 -6.20
CA GLY A 60 20.83 -7.07 -7.33
C GLY A 60 20.27 -7.95 -8.46
#